data_AF-A0A965S100-F1
#
_entry.id   AF-A0A965S100-F1
#
_cell.length_a   1.000
_cell.length_b   1.000
_cell.length_c   1.000
_cell.angle_alpha   90.00
_cell.angle_beta   90.00
_cell.angle_gamma   90.00
#
_symmetry.space_group_name_H-M   'P 1'
#
loop_
_entity.id
_entity.type
_entity.pdbx_description
1 polymer ?
#
loop_
_entity_poly.entity_id
_entity_poly.type
_entity_poly.pdbx_seq_one_letter_code
_entity_poly.pdbx_strand_id
1 'polypeptide(L)'
;MQREYKKPDLKAPRYRPTKLNLTNVGFYKKFIEDNPKYDYITNDQFKNIIKAFNEKIWKTVIQNRDGIELPEQLGYIFIGSCPRKKSYNTDYKKSEEYGVKLQNQNWESDQYVAKIFYTNFETKYKFKHHELWGFTGLRDFKRSVAEHYPKEWKKYVMVDNMMKVSRLFRKEKFKEFRKKETDMLLNDYDEFNMY
;
A
#
# COMPACT_ATOMS: atom_id res chain seq x y z
N MET A 1 28.86 -11.88 23.36
CA MET A 1 29.69 -11.51 22.19
C MET A 1 28.98 -10.44 21.38
N GLN A 2 29.51 -9.22 21.35
CA GLN A 2 29.00 -8.18 20.45
C GLN A 2 29.28 -8.60 19.00
N ARG A 3 28.26 -8.52 18.14
CA ARG A 3 28.41 -8.91 16.74
C ARG A 3 29.12 -7.78 16.00
N GLU A 4 30.36 -8.00 15.61
CA GLU A 4 31.14 -7.07 14.78
C GLU A 4 30.39 -6.73 13.48
N TYR A 5 30.40 -5.46 13.11
CA TYR A 5 29.82 -4.99 11.85
C TYR A 5 30.85 -5.05 10.72
N LYS A 6 30.60 -5.93 9.73
CA LYS A 6 31.41 -6.02 8.51
C LYS A 6 30.83 -5.07 7.47
N LYS A 7 31.56 -3.99 7.15
CA LYS A 7 31.14 -3.01 6.14
C LYS A 7 31.05 -3.67 4.75
N PRO A 8 29.93 -3.49 4.02
CA PRO A 8 29.83 -3.96 2.64
C PRO A 8 30.72 -3.14 1.71
N ASP A 9 31.36 -3.80 0.75
CA ASP A 9 32.15 -3.12 -0.27
C ASP A 9 31.24 -2.31 -1.21
N LEU A 10 31.50 -1.00 -1.27
CA LEU A 10 30.76 -0.06 -2.11
C LEU A 10 31.28 -0.03 -3.55
N LYS A 11 32.53 -0.47 -3.79
CA LYS A 11 33.18 -0.45 -5.11
C LYS A 11 32.99 -1.75 -5.89
N ALA A 12 32.54 -2.82 -5.24
CA ALA A 12 32.28 -4.09 -5.90
C ALA A 12 31.25 -3.95 -7.05
N PRO A 13 31.43 -4.65 -8.19
CA PRO A 13 30.47 -4.64 -9.28
C PRO A 13 29.11 -5.17 -8.82
N ARG A 14 28.02 -4.46 -9.14
CA ARG A 14 26.65 -4.83 -8.77
C ARG A 14 25.83 -5.06 -10.01
N TYR A 15 25.19 -6.23 -10.09
CA TYR A 15 24.23 -6.52 -11.13
C TYR A 15 22.96 -5.66 -10.95
N ARG A 16 22.52 -5.00 -12.02
CA ARG A 16 21.26 -4.25 -12.07
C ARG A 16 20.39 -4.84 -13.19
N PRO A 17 19.28 -5.51 -12.87
CA PRO A 17 18.41 -6.06 -13.91
C PRO A 17 17.77 -4.93 -14.72
N THR A 18 17.63 -5.15 -16.03
CA THR A 18 16.87 -4.28 -16.93
C THR A 18 15.41 -4.29 -16.50
N LYS A 19 14.81 -3.10 -16.35
CA LYS A 19 13.41 -2.95 -15.96
C LYS A 19 12.57 -2.64 -17.17
N LEU A 20 11.41 -3.27 -17.27
CA LEU A 20 10.41 -2.97 -18.30
C LEU A 20 9.80 -1.60 -18.02
N ASN A 21 9.76 -0.73 -19.04
CA ASN A 21 9.13 0.58 -18.96
C ASN A 21 7.77 0.54 -19.68
N LEU A 22 6.69 0.74 -18.93
CA LEU A 22 5.33 0.71 -19.45
C LEU A 22 4.91 2.02 -20.14
N THR A 23 5.46 3.17 -19.72
CA THR A 23 5.12 4.50 -20.29
C THR A 23 5.98 4.85 -21.50
N ASN A 24 6.05 3.92 -22.46
CA ASN A 24 6.81 4.10 -23.69
C ASN A 24 5.98 4.83 -24.77
N VAL A 25 6.67 5.44 -25.74
CA VAL A 25 6.04 6.10 -26.91
C VAL A 25 5.15 5.12 -27.68
N GLY A 26 5.57 3.85 -27.79
CA GLY A 26 4.76 2.82 -28.43
C GLY A 26 3.43 2.55 -27.72
N PHE A 27 3.39 2.64 -26.38
CA PHE A 27 2.16 2.49 -25.61
C PHE A 27 1.21 3.67 -25.85
N TYR A 28 1.75 4.89 -25.89
CA TYR A 28 0.97 6.09 -26.21
C TYR A 28 0.36 6.01 -27.62
N LYS A 29 1.13 5.59 -28.64
CA LYS A 29 0.62 5.42 -30.01
C LYS A 29 -0.53 4.42 -30.06
N LYS A 30 -0.36 3.26 -29.43
CA LYS A 30 -1.40 2.24 -29.34
C LYS A 30 -2.66 2.74 -28.62
N PHE A 31 -2.50 3.53 -27.55
CA PHE A 31 -3.62 4.12 -26.84
C PHE A 31 -4.43 5.08 -27.71
N ILE A 32 -3.78 5.92 -28.52
CA ILE A 32 -4.44 6.84 -29.44
C ILE A 32 -5.12 6.08 -30.60
N GLU A 33 -4.48 5.03 -31.13
CA GLU A 33 -5.08 4.14 -32.13
C GLU A 33 -6.38 3.50 -31.61
N ASP A 34 -6.37 2.99 -30.37
CA ASP A 34 -7.54 2.38 -29.73
C ASP A 34 -8.61 3.43 -29.33
N ASN A 35 -8.19 4.67 -29.06
CA ASN A 35 -9.06 5.75 -28.57
C ASN A 35 -8.82 7.07 -29.32
N PRO A 36 -9.27 7.18 -30.59
CA PRO A 36 -9.02 8.35 -31.43
C PRO A 36 -9.64 9.65 -30.88
N LYS A 37 -10.57 9.56 -29.92
CA LYS A 37 -11.17 10.71 -29.22
C LYS A 37 -10.14 11.57 -28.45
N TYR A 38 -8.97 11.01 -28.13
CA TYR A 38 -7.94 11.66 -27.33
C TYR A 38 -6.72 12.12 -28.13
N ASP A 39 -6.83 12.24 -29.46
CA ASP A 39 -5.72 12.62 -30.36
C ASP A 39 -5.10 14.00 -30.02
N TYR A 40 -5.87 14.87 -29.37
CA TYR A 40 -5.38 16.17 -28.90
C TYR A 40 -4.38 16.07 -27.72
N ILE A 41 -4.28 14.93 -27.05
CA ILE A 41 -3.43 14.76 -25.85
C ILE A 41 -2.01 14.47 -26.27
N THR A 42 -1.05 15.31 -25.85
CA THR A 42 0.38 15.06 -26.08
C THR A 42 0.91 13.95 -25.17
N ASN A 43 1.95 13.21 -25.58
CA ASN A 43 2.60 12.17 -24.77
C ASN A 43 3.01 12.65 -23.35
N ASP A 44 3.45 13.89 -23.20
CA ASP A 44 3.82 14.44 -21.88
C ASP A 44 2.58 14.69 -21.00
N GLN A 45 1.49 15.18 -21.58
CA GLN A 45 0.21 15.31 -20.88
C GLN A 45 -0.31 13.93 -20.45
N PHE A 46 -0.21 12.94 -21.34
CA PHE A 46 -0.59 11.55 -21.04
C PHE A 46 0.18 11.00 -19.84
N LYS A 47 1.50 11.16 -19.81
CA LYS A 47 2.35 10.76 -18.67
C LYS A 47 1.98 11.52 -17.39
N ASN A 48 1.69 12.82 -17.49
CA ASN A 48 1.30 13.64 -16.36
C ASN A 48 -0.04 13.20 -15.77
N ILE A 49 -1.01 12.83 -16.61
CA ILE A 49 -2.31 12.30 -16.17
C ILE A 49 -2.10 11.00 -15.37
N ILE A 50 -1.31 10.06 -15.89
CA ILE A 50 -1.00 8.80 -15.20
C ILE A 50 -0.32 9.06 -13.86
N LYS A 51 0.64 10.00 -13.83
CA LYS A 51 1.35 10.36 -12.60
C LYS A 51 0.39 10.97 -11.56
N ALA A 52 -0.45 11.92 -11.98
CA ALA A 52 -1.42 12.58 -11.12
C ALA A 52 -2.47 11.59 -10.58
N PHE A 53 -2.93 10.64 -11.40
CA PHE A 53 -3.83 9.58 -10.98
C PHE A 53 -3.20 8.68 -9.90
N ASN A 54 -1.99 8.18 -10.16
CA ASN A 54 -1.24 7.41 -9.17
C ASN A 54 -1.02 8.21 -7.88
N GLU A 55 -0.75 9.51 -8.00
CA GLU A 55 -0.58 10.41 -6.86
C GLU A 55 -1.83 10.53 -5.98
N LYS A 56 -2.99 10.66 -6.60
CA LYS A 56 -4.27 10.65 -5.87
C LYS A 56 -4.47 9.32 -5.14
N ILE A 57 -4.24 8.19 -5.80
CA ILE A 57 -4.37 6.86 -5.18
C ILE A 57 -3.55 6.79 -3.89
N TRP A 58 -2.25 7.08 -3.96
CA TRP A 58 -1.41 6.86 -2.79
C TRP A 58 -1.64 7.89 -1.67
N LYS A 59 -2.05 9.13 -1.98
CA LYS A 59 -2.50 10.10 -0.98
C LYS A 59 -3.77 9.62 -0.26
N THR A 60 -4.76 9.13 -1.01
CA THR A 60 -6.00 8.59 -0.44
C THR A 60 -5.72 7.39 0.46
N VAL A 61 -4.80 6.49 0.07
CA VAL A 61 -4.40 5.34 0.89
C VAL A 61 -3.76 5.77 2.22
N ILE A 62 -3.01 6.86 2.26
CA ILE A 62 -2.41 7.38 3.51
C ILE A 62 -3.50 8.01 4.40
N GLN A 63 -4.46 8.71 3.79
CA GLN A 63 -5.53 9.41 4.49
C GLN A 63 -6.59 8.47 5.07
N ASN A 64 -6.90 7.37 4.40
CA ASN A 64 -7.95 6.45 4.83
C ASN A 64 -7.38 5.27 5.62
N ARG A 65 -8.07 4.87 6.69
CA ARG A 65 -7.71 3.68 7.48
C ARG A 65 -7.80 2.40 6.65
N ASP A 66 -8.90 2.23 5.94
CA ASP A 66 -9.21 1.00 5.19
C ASP A 66 -8.60 1.00 3.77
N GLY A 67 -7.89 2.08 3.42
CA GLY A 67 -7.20 2.25 2.14
C GLY A 67 -8.13 2.65 1.00
N ILE A 68 -7.92 2.04 -0.17
CA ILE A 68 -8.67 2.30 -1.40
C ILE A 68 -9.01 0.98 -2.11
N GLU A 69 -10.21 0.92 -2.67
CA GLU A 69 -10.61 -0.11 -3.64
C GLU A 69 -10.27 0.37 -5.05
N LEU A 70 -9.57 -0.47 -5.81
CA LEU A 70 -9.27 -0.20 -7.20
C LEU A 70 -10.49 -0.54 -8.08
N PRO A 71 -10.71 0.24 -9.16
CA PRO A 71 -11.80 -0.04 -10.10
C PRO A 71 -11.62 -1.41 -10.77
N GLU A 72 -12.70 -1.89 -11.40
CA GLU A 72 -12.71 -3.16 -12.15
C GLU A 72 -12.33 -4.38 -11.29
N GLN A 73 -12.56 -4.30 -9.98
CA GLN A 73 -12.25 -5.39 -9.04
C GLN A 73 -10.77 -5.77 -9.03
N LEU A 74 -9.86 -4.86 -9.40
CA LEU A 74 -8.42 -5.12 -9.38
C LEU A 74 -7.87 -5.37 -7.97
N GLY A 75 -8.64 -5.03 -6.93
CA GLY A 75 -8.33 -5.35 -5.54
C GLY A 75 -8.26 -4.11 -4.63
N TYR A 76 -7.72 -4.31 -3.43
CA TYR A 76 -7.61 -3.29 -2.39
C TYR A 76 -6.15 -2.97 -2.11
N ILE A 77 -5.84 -1.69 -1.90
CA ILE A 77 -4.55 -1.22 -1.41
C ILE A 77 -4.77 -0.50 -0.08
N PHE A 78 -4.07 -0.91 0.96
CA PHE A 78 -4.16 -0.30 2.28
C PHE A 78 -2.84 -0.38 3.04
N ILE A 79 -2.71 0.40 4.10
CA ILE A 79 -1.55 0.38 4.99
C ILE A 79 -1.95 -0.40 6.25
N GLY A 80 -1.11 -1.38 6.61
CA GLY A 80 -1.29 -2.16 7.82
C GLY A 80 -0.10 -2.03 8.76
N SER A 81 -0.40 -1.90 10.06
CA SER A 81 0.57 -1.94 11.15
C SER A 81 0.88 -3.39 11.48
N CYS A 82 2.12 -3.82 11.23
CA CYS A 82 2.58 -5.18 11.55
C CYS A 82 3.49 -5.16 12.76
N PRO A 83 3.46 -6.19 13.62
CA PRO A 83 4.43 -6.33 14.68
C PRO A 83 5.84 -6.43 14.11
N ARG A 84 6.81 -6.05 14.94
CA ARG A 84 8.24 -6.10 14.61
C ARG A 84 8.64 -7.46 14.05
N LYS A 85 9.39 -7.47 12.94
CA LYS A 85 9.99 -8.71 12.42
C LYS A 85 11.01 -9.25 13.42
N LYS A 86 11.05 -10.57 13.62
CA LYS A 86 12.06 -11.24 14.47
C LYS A 86 13.51 -10.99 14.00
N SER A 87 13.68 -10.65 12.71
CA SER A 87 14.97 -10.31 12.13
C SER A 87 15.52 -8.99 12.69
N TYR A 88 16.85 -8.92 12.84
CA TYR A 88 17.52 -7.67 13.19
C TYR A 88 17.37 -6.64 12.08
N ASN A 89 16.91 -5.44 12.45
CA ASN A 89 16.89 -4.27 11.57
C ASN A 89 18.16 -3.46 11.83
N THR A 90 19.25 -3.80 11.14
CA THR A 90 20.55 -3.16 11.37
C THR A 90 20.58 -1.74 10.82
N ASP A 91 20.94 -0.77 11.66
CA ASP A 91 21.23 0.60 11.21
C ASP A 91 22.65 0.64 10.64
N TYR A 92 22.78 0.56 9.32
CA TYR A 92 24.09 0.49 8.67
C TYR A 92 24.96 1.72 8.94
N LYS A 93 24.37 2.91 9.07
CA LYS A 93 25.14 4.15 9.26
C LYS A 93 25.71 4.21 10.68
N LYS A 94 24.85 4.03 11.69
CA LYS A 94 25.32 4.01 13.08
C LYS A 94 26.21 2.80 13.33
N SER A 95 25.90 1.63 12.77
CA SER A 95 26.75 0.45 12.96
C SER A 95 28.16 0.61 12.38
N GLU A 96 28.31 1.43 11.34
CA GLU A 96 29.62 1.80 10.81
C GLU A 96 30.38 2.73 11.75
N GLU A 97 29.72 3.77 12.29
CA GLU A 97 30.31 4.72 13.23
C GLU A 97 30.80 4.04 14.52
N TYR A 98 30.02 3.11 15.07
CA TYR A 98 30.32 2.45 16.35
C TYR A 98 31.04 1.10 16.21
N GLY A 99 31.24 0.57 14.99
CA GLY A 99 31.87 -0.73 14.73
C GLY A 99 31.07 -1.97 15.21
N VAL A 100 29.92 -1.76 15.83
CA VAL A 100 29.05 -2.80 16.40
C VAL A 100 27.73 -2.82 15.65
N LYS A 101 27.14 -4.00 15.43
CA LYS A 101 25.79 -4.11 14.84
C LYS A 101 24.74 -3.48 15.75
N LEU A 102 24.35 -2.25 15.43
CA LEU A 102 23.28 -1.52 16.08
C LEU A 102 21.95 -1.81 15.39
N GLN A 103 20.91 -1.90 16.21
CA GLN A 103 19.55 -2.09 15.73
C GLN A 103 18.79 -0.77 15.73
N ASN A 104 18.12 -0.48 14.61
CA ASN A 104 17.14 0.61 14.58
C ASN A 104 15.86 0.20 15.32
N GLN A 105 15.38 1.09 16.17
CA GLN A 105 14.20 0.92 17.02
C GLN A 105 13.17 1.99 16.65
N ASN A 106 11.95 1.57 16.34
CA ASN A 106 10.85 2.48 16.02
C ASN A 106 10.13 2.88 17.32
N TRP A 107 10.69 3.80 18.08
CA TRP A 107 10.10 4.23 19.35
C TRP A 107 8.77 4.96 19.18
N GLU A 108 8.62 5.73 18.10
CA GLU A 108 7.41 6.52 17.81
C GLU A 108 6.18 5.66 17.53
N SER A 109 6.39 4.44 17.04
CA SER A 109 5.32 3.51 16.65
C SER A 109 5.34 2.22 17.47
N ASP A 110 5.80 2.25 18.72
CA ASP A 110 5.86 1.08 19.62
C ASP A 110 6.48 -0.17 18.97
N GLN A 111 7.53 0.03 18.17
CA GLN A 111 8.21 -1.00 17.37
C GLN A 111 7.38 -1.64 16.24
N TYR A 112 6.16 -1.18 16.00
CA TYR A 112 5.37 -1.57 14.83
C TYR A 112 6.02 -1.06 13.54
N VAL A 113 5.74 -1.78 12.45
CA VAL A 113 6.25 -1.50 11.12
C VAL A 113 5.08 -1.38 10.16
N ALA A 114 5.03 -0.27 9.42
CA ALA A 114 4.08 -0.10 8.34
C ALA A 114 4.40 -1.05 7.17
N LYS A 115 3.39 -1.74 6.66
CA LYS A 115 3.44 -2.45 5.39
C LYS A 115 2.31 -1.98 4.50
N ILE A 116 2.63 -1.78 3.22
CA ILE A 116 1.63 -1.54 2.19
C ILE A 116 1.17 -2.91 1.71
N PHE A 117 -0.12 -3.17 1.87
CA PHE A 117 -0.76 -4.40 1.44
C PHE A 117 -1.51 -4.17 0.15
N TYR A 118 -1.48 -5.19 -0.69
CA TYR A 118 -2.35 -5.32 -1.83
C TYR A 118 -3.03 -6.68 -1.74
N THR A 119 -4.35 -6.70 -1.89
CA THR A 119 -5.12 -7.95 -1.87
C THR A 119 -6.15 -7.94 -2.99
N ASN A 120 -6.21 -9.04 -3.72
CA ASN A 120 -7.21 -9.30 -4.76
C ASN A 120 -8.07 -10.55 -4.40
N PHE A 121 -8.10 -10.90 -3.11
CA PHE A 121 -8.78 -12.13 -2.67
C PHE A 121 -10.28 -11.91 -2.37
N GLU A 122 -10.74 -10.66 -2.40
CA GLU A 122 -12.00 -10.24 -1.76
C GLU A 122 -13.08 -9.76 -2.72
N THR A 123 -12.86 -9.91 -4.01
CA THR A 123 -13.88 -9.63 -5.02
C THR A 123 -14.70 -10.90 -5.24
N LYS A 124 -16.02 -10.74 -5.36
CA LYS A 124 -16.99 -11.81 -5.65
C LYS A 124 -16.52 -12.76 -6.77
N TYR A 125 -15.70 -12.24 -7.70
CA TYR A 125 -15.01 -12.98 -8.73
C TYR A 125 -13.52 -13.13 -8.39
N LYS A 126 -13.07 -14.37 -8.23
CA LYS A 126 -11.65 -14.70 -8.05
C LYS A 126 -10.97 -14.70 -9.41
N PHE A 127 -9.91 -13.90 -9.57
CA PHE A 127 -9.01 -14.08 -10.69
C PHE A 127 -8.40 -15.48 -10.61
N LYS A 128 -8.56 -16.28 -11.66
CA LYS A 128 -8.05 -17.67 -11.72
C LYS A 128 -6.56 -17.76 -11.40
N HIS A 129 -5.79 -16.74 -11.77
CA HIS A 129 -4.36 -16.62 -11.50
C HIS A 129 -4.04 -15.36 -10.69
N HIS A 130 -4.75 -15.14 -9.58
CA HIS A 130 -4.53 -13.98 -8.71
C HIS A 130 -3.09 -13.89 -8.15
N GLU A 131 -2.37 -15.01 -8.08
CA GLU A 131 -0.97 -15.06 -7.60
C GLU A 131 0.02 -14.36 -8.54
N LEU A 132 -0.32 -14.22 -9.82
CA LEU A 132 0.49 -13.48 -10.78
C LEU A 132 0.42 -11.96 -10.58
N TRP A 133 -0.56 -11.50 -9.80
CA TRP A 133 -0.77 -10.08 -9.53
C TRP A 133 -0.02 -9.69 -8.26
N GLY A 134 0.98 -8.84 -8.43
CA GLY A 134 1.75 -8.26 -7.34
C GLY A 134 1.74 -6.74 -7.44
N PHE A 135 1.66 -6.07 -6.29
CA PHE A 135 1.80 -4.63 -6.22
C PHE A 135 3.13 -4.25 -5.58
N THR A 136 3.83 -3.31 -6.20
CA THR A 136 5.00 -2.66 -5.60
C THR A 136 4.79 -1.17 -5.60
N GLY A 137 4.70 -0.58 -4.40
CA GLY A 137 4.59 0.86 -4.25
C GLY A 137 5.78 1.62 -4.83
N LEU A 138 5.50 2.75 -5.46
CA LEU A 138 6.47 3.73 -5.93
C LEU A 138 7.35 4.25 -4.77
N ARG A 139 8.54 4.78 -5.11
CA ARG A 139 9.48 5.31 -4.11
C ARG A 139 8.86 6.45 -3.30
N ASP A 140 8.17 7.35 -3.97
CA ASP A 140 7.55 8.52 -3.34
C ASP A 140 6.43 8.09 -2.39
N PHE A 141 5.59 7.14 -2.82
CA PHE A 141 4.59 6.54 -1.95
C PHE A 141 5.22 5.94 -0.68
N LYS A 142 6.28 5.13 -0.82
CA LYS A 142 6.98 4.54 0.35
C LYS A 142 7.56 5.60 1.29
N ARG A 143 8.10 6.69 0.75
CA ARG A 143 8.66 7.79 1.54
C ARG A 143 7.58 8.53 2.31
N SER A 144 6.47 8.86 1.66
CA SER A 144 5.37 9.55 2.31
C SER A 144 4.69 8.69 3.37
N VAL A 145 4.54 7.38 3.15
CA VAL A 145 4.09 6.46 4.21
C VAL A 145 5.07 6.47 5.38
N ALA A 146 6.38 6.42 5.14
CA ALA A 146 7.38 6.46 6.20
C ALA A 146 7.36 7.77 7.01
N GLU A 147 6.96 8.89 6.39
CA GLU A 147 6.84 10.18 7.06
C GLU A 147 5.53 10.32 7.87
N HIS A 148 4.40 9.83 7.35
CA HIS A 148 3.09 9.98 7.98
C HIS A 148 2.84 8.90 9.04
N TYR A 149 3.38 7.70 8.83
CA TYR A 149 3.11 6.56 9.68
C TYR A 149 3.46 6.80 11.15
N PRO A 150 4.64 7.32 11.53
CA PRO A 150 4.95 7.52 12.95
C PRO A 150 4.01 8.52 13.64
N LYS A 151 3.46 9.48 12.90
CA LYS A 151 2.51 10.48 13.40
C LYS A 151 1.12 9.88 13.66
N GLU A 152 0.66 8.99 12.78
CA GLU A 152 -0.72 8.45 12.79
C GLU A 152 -0.78 6.91 12.85
N TRP A 153 0.21 6.23 13.45
CA TRP A 153 0.33 4.77 13.30
C TRP A 153 -0.85 3.96 13.84
N LYS A 154 -1.55 4.49 14.86
CA LYS A 154 -2.73 3.88 15.49
C LYS A 154 -3.98 3.91 14.60
N LYS A 155 -3.99 4.77 13.57
CA LYS A 155 -5.08 4.87 12.61
C LYS A 155 -5.19 3.63 11.74
N TYR A 156 -4.06 3.03 11.38
CA TYR A 156 -3.99 1.94 10.42
C TYR A 156 -4.40 0.59 11.02
N VAL A 157 -4.88 -0.31 10.16
CA VAL A 157 -5.32 -1.65 10.57
C VAL A 157 -4.13 -2.45 11.09
N MET A 158 -4.26 -3.01 12.30
CA MET A 158 -3.25 -3.91 12.86
C MET A 158 -3.40 -5.30 12.23
N VAL A 159 -2.35 -5.75 11.54
CA VAL A 159 -2.31 -7.04 10.85
C VAL A 159 -1.39 -7.98 11.61
N ASP A 160 -1.98 -9.02 12.19
CA ASP A 160 -1.21 -10.09 12.84
C ASP A 160 -0.61 -11.06 11.80
N ASN A 161 0.55 -11.63 12.10
CA ASN A 161 1.28 -12.52 11.19
C ASN A 161 0.53 -13.83 10.91
N MET A 162 -0.31 -14.31 11.84
CA MET A 162 -1.05 -15.56 11.67
C MET A 162 -2.41 -15.36 10.97
N MET A 163 -2.93 -14.14 10.92
CA MET A 163 -4.26 -13.88 10.39
C MET A 163 -4.19 -13.61 8.88
N LYS A 164 -4.98 -14.35 8.10
CA LYS A 164 -5.15 -14.05 6.68
C LYS A 164 -5.83 -12.69 6.53
N VAL A 165 -5.24 -11.80 5.73
CA VAL A 165 -5.77 -10.46 5.43
C VAL A 165 -7.22 -10.52 4.94
N SER A 166 -7.60 -11.54 4.16
CA SER A 166 -8.99 -11.72 3.71
C SER A 166 -10.01 -11.95 4.83
N ARG A 167 -9.60 -12.46 6.00
CA ARG A 167 -10.50 -12.58 7.16
C ARG A 167 -10.77 -11.23 7.82
N LEU A 168 -9.80 -10.31 7.78
CA LEU A 168 -9.95 -8.97 8.37
C LEU A 168 -11.01 -8.19 7.61
N PHE A 169 -10.88 -8.12 6.29
CA PHE A 169 -11.82 -7.41 5.46
C PHE A 169 -13.25 -7.96 5.52
N ARG A 170 -13.44 -9.30 5.51
CA ARG A 170 -14.78 -9.89 5.65
C ARG A 170 -15.47 -9.45 6.95
N LYS A 171 -14.72 -9.36 8.05
CA LYS A 171 -15.24 -8.92 9.34
C LYS A 171 -15.58 -7.42 9.33
N GLU A 172 -14.71 -6.60 8.75
CA GLU A 172 -14.92 -5.15 8.67
C GLU A 172 -16.06 -4.79 7.71
N LYS A 173 -16.13 -5.38 6.51
CA LYS A 173 -17.26 -5.21 5.59
C LYS A 173 -18.58 -5.64 6.20
N PHE A 174 -18.61 -6.75 6.95
CA PHE A 174 -19.83 -7.16 7.64
C PHE A 174 -20.27 -6.13 8.69
N LYS A 175 -19.34 -5.57 9.46
CA LYS A 175 -19.66 -4.48 10.40
C LYS A 175 -20.16 -3.23 9.69
N GLU A 176 -19.52 -2.84 8.59
CA GLU A 176 -19.91 -1.67 7.81
C GLU A 176 -21.29 -1.86 7.18
N PHE A 177 -21.58 -3.05 6.64
CA PHE A 177 -22.90 -3.42 6.13
C PHE A 177 -23.97 -3.30 7.22
N ARG A 178 -23.71 -3.86 8.41
CA ARG A 178 -24.63 -3.75 9.56
C ARG A 178 -24.84 -2.30 10.00
N LYS A 179 -23.79 -1.47 9.96
CA LYS A 179 -23.88 -0.05 10.28
C LYS A 179 -24.76 0.69 9.25
N LYS A 180 -24.55 0.46 7.96
CA LYS A 180 -25.39 1.04 6.90
C LYS A 180 -26.85 0.59 7.00
N GLU A 181 -27.09 -0.69 7.33
CA GLU A 181 -28.42 -1.22 7.60
C GLU A 181 -29.08 -0.51 8.80
N THR A 182 -28.33 -0.28 9.88
CA THR A 182 -28.84 0.47 11.03
C THR A 182 -29.07 1.95 10.71
N ASP A 183 -28.19 2.60 9.95
CA ASP A 183 -28.37 3.98 9.53
C ASP A 183 -29.62 4.14 8.62
N MET A 184 -29.88 3.15 7.74
CA MET A 184 -31.12 3.10 6.95
C MET A 184 -32.35 2.90 7.84
N LEU A 185 -32.31 1.93 8.76
CA LEU A 185 -33.39 1.69 9.71
C LEU A 185 -33.65 2.89 10.62
N LEU A 186 -32.62 3.66 10.98
CA LEU A 186 -32.76 4.88 11.78
C LEU A 186 -33.47 5.99 11.01
N ASN A 187 -33.24 6.09 9.69
CA ASN A 187 -33.97 7.03 8.84
C ASN A 187 -35.44 6.64 8.66
N ASP A 188 -35.73 5.33 8.65
CA ASP A 188 -37.08 4.78 8.55
C ASP A 188 -37.76 4.62 9.93
N TYR A 189 -37.06 4.95 11.03
CA TYR A 189 -37.56 4.83 12.39
C TYR A 189 -38.45 6.02 12.72
N ASP A 190 -39.75 5.78 12.86
CA ASP A 190 -40.73 6.73 13.37
C ASP A 190 -41.19 6.26 14.76
N GLU A 191 -40.83 7.03 15.79
CA GLU A 191 -41.06 6.71 17.21
C GLU A 191 -42.55 6.68 17.57
N PHE A 192 -43.42 7.25 16.73
CA PHE A 192 -44.86 7.38 16.97
C PHE A 192 -45.71 6.37 16.18
N ASN A 193 -45.08 5.53 15.36
CA ASN A 193 -45.77 4.52 14.53
C ASN A 193 -45.75 3.10 15.16
N MET A 194 -45.50 3.01 16.47
CA MET A 194 -45.60 1.76 17.23
C MET A 194 -47.05 1.54 17.71
N TYR A 195 -47.96 1.23 16.78
CA TYR A 195 -49.31 0.77 17.07
C TYR A 195 -49.58 -0.58 16.39
#